data_AF-A0A455U7X7-F1
#
_entry.id   AF-A0A455U7X7-F1
#
_cell.length_a   1.000
_cell.length_b   1.000
_cell.length_c   1.000
_cell.angle_alpha   90.00
_cell.angle_beta   90.00
_cell.angle_gamma   90.00
#
_symmetry.space_group_name_H-M   'P 1'
#
loop_
_entity.id
_entity.type
_entity.pdbx_description
1 polymer ?
#
loop_
_entity_poly.entity_id
_entity_poly.type
_entity_poly.pdbx_seq_one_letter_code
_entity_poly.pdbx_strand_id
1 'polypeptide(L)'
;MHVYTDGSVMINHGGTEMGQGLHTKICQVVARELGLDLNKVRITATRTDKVPNTSPTAASSGADLNGMAARDAASKLRERLFDFAAEHFTEGLDREGMRLEDGMLVAGLGESERRVPWGELVQTAYLNRISLSEKGFYATPLIHYDRSVGQGRPFYYYAFGAAVTEVSVDTLSGEYQVDRVDILHDVGDSLNPAIDIGQVEGGFIQGMGWLTSEELKWNDKGVLLSDGPATYKIPTFGDLPAIFNVSLLEGHPNSMASLYRSKAVGEPPFMLGISVWSALRDALSSLTGYTVSPHLDTPATPERVMLAANTIRGESAVSISPASEAWHSALHRLQRDGTPHVLATQVTSAGSTPREPGARMVITDDAIFDTLGAVLLSGKPLPQHASA
;
A
#
# COMPACT_ATOMS: atom_id res chain seq x y z
N MET A 1 -6.40 -30.53 -3.23
CA MET A 1 -5.72 -30.95 -2.00
C MET A 1 -5.46 -32.43 -2.08
N HIS A 2 -4.29 -32.90 -1.62
CA HIS A 2 -3.89 -34.30 -1.65
C HIS A 2 -3.32 -34.68 -0.29
N VAL A 3 -3.75 -35.82 0.26
CA VAL A 3 -3.15 -36.42 1.46
C VAL A 3 -2.37 -37.64 1.02
N TYR A 4 -1.09 -37.69 1.38
CA TYR A 4 -0.20 -38.82 1.08
C TYR A 4 -0.28 -39.88 2.17
N THR A 5 0.16 -41.10 1.86
CA THR A 5 0.08 -42.24 2.78
C THR A 5 0.93 -42.08 4.05
N ASP A 6 1.91 -41.16 4.05
CA ASP A 6 2.67 -40.76 5.25
C ASP A 6 1.92 -39.75 6.14
N GLY A 7 0.69 -39.38 5.76
CA GLY A 7 -0.15 -38.40 6.44
C GLY A 7 0.19 -36.94 6.12
N SER A 8 1.21 -36.67 5.29
CA SER A 8 1.48 -35.30 4.86
C SER A 8 0.42 -34.79 3.87
N VAL A 9 0.13 -33.50 3.92
CA VAL A 9 -0.92 -32.86 3.12
C VAL A 9 -0.27 -31.87 2.16
N MET A 10 -0.61 -31.98 0.88
CA MET A 10 -0.22 -31.02 -0.14
C MET A 10 -1.44 -30.24 -0.65
N ILE A 11 -1.33 -28.93 -0.63
CA ILE A 11 -2.33 -28.02 -1.18
C ILE A 11 -1.80 -27.23 -2.39
N ASN A 12 -2.70 -27.01 -3.33
CA ASN A 12 -2.55 -26.09 -4.45
C ASN A 12 -3.84 -25.26 -4.53
N HIS A 13 -3.72 -23.96 -4.76
CA HIS A 13 -4.84 -23.04 -4.92
C HIS A 13 -4.55 -22.03 -6.03
N GLY A 14 -5.56 -21.27 -6.45
CA GLY A 14 -5.45 -20.35 -7.58
C GLY A 14 -4.79 -19.00 -7.25
N GLY A 15 -4.86 -18.57 -5.99
CA GLY A 15 -4.17 -17.35 -5.54
C GLY A 15 -2.64 -17.43 -5.64
N THR A 16 -2.01 -16.27 -5.75
CA THR A 16 -0.57 -16.09 -5.97
C THR A 16 0.05 -15.36 -4.79
N GLU A 17 1.14 -15.91 -4.26
CA GLU A 17 1.92 -15.28 -3.19
C GLU A 17 2.81 -14.16 -3.75
N MET A 18 2.79 -13.01 -3.08
CA MET A 18 3.58 -11.82 -3.42
C MET A 18 4.09 -11.10 -2.15
N GLY A 19 4.07 -11.77 -0.99
CA GLY A 19 4.52 -11.24 0.29
C GLY A 19 3.40 -10.98 1.29
N GLN A 20 2.14 -11.09 0.88
CA GLN A 20 0.96 -10.87 1.72
C GLN A 20 0.65 -12.03 2.68
N GLY A 21 1.44 -13.12 2.63
CA GLY A 21 1.30 -14.27 3.52
C GLY A 21 0.07 -15.13 3.19
N LEU A 22 -0.38 -15.10 1.93
CA LEU A 22 -1.52 -15.87 1.46
C LEU A 22 -1.30 -17.37 1.67
N HIS A 23 -0.15 -17.89 1.25
CA HIS A 23 0.16 -19.31 1.36
C HIS A 23 0.15 -19.81 2.80
N THR A 24 0.71 -19.02 3.74
CA THR A 24 0.67 -19.34 5.17
C THR A 24 -0.76 -19.42 5.69
N LYS A 25 -1.61 -18.43 5.37
CA LYS A 25 -3.02 -18.43 5.77
C LYS A 25 -3.78 -19.64 5.23
N ILE A 26 -3.55 -20.01 3.97
CA ILE A 26 -4.20 -21.19 3.37
C ILE A 26 -3.74 -22.49 4.06
N CYS A 27 -2.45 -22.63 4.37
CA CYS A 27 -1.97 -23.78 5.13
C CYS A 27 -2.59 -23.84 6.53
N GLN A 28 -2.75 -22.71 7.22
CA GLN A 28 -3.42 -22.62 8.52
C GLN A 28 -4.89 -23.05 8.46
N VAL A 29 -5.61 -22.68 7.40
CA VAL A 29 -6.99 -23.09 7.17
C VAL A 29 -7.09 -24.61 7.02
N VAL A 30 -6.24 -25.21 6.18
CA VAL A 30 -6.24 -26.68 6.00
C VAL A 30 -5.82 -27.41 7.27
N ALA A 31 -4.77 -26.93 7.94
CA ALA A 31 -4.30 -27.49 9.20
C ALA A 31 -5.42 -27.49 10.25
N ARG A 32 -6.16 -26.38 10.37
CA ARG A 32 -7.31 -26.26 11.27
C ARG A 32 -8.45 -27.21 10.88
N GLU A 33 -8.84 -27.28 9.61
CA GLU A 33 -9.94 -28.16 9.18
C GLU A 33 -9.63 -29.65 9.34
N LEU A 34 -8.36 -30.03 9.24
CA LEU A 34 -7.89 -31.41 9.39
C LEU A 34 -7.33 -31.72 10.78
N GLY A 35 -7.36 -30.77 11.73
CA GLY A 35 -6.81 -30.95 13.07
C GLY A 35 -5.34 -31.33 13.10
N LEU A 36 -4.52 -30.77 12.20
CA LEU A 36 -3.10 -31.09 12.04
C LEU A 36 -2.19 -29.93 12.44
N ASP A 37 -0.94 -30.24 12.79
CA ASP A 37 0.12 -29.24 12.86
C ASP A 37 0.39 -28.61 11.49
N LEU A 38 0.72 -27.31 11.49
CA LEU A 38 1.02 -26.56 10.26
C LEU A 38 2.15 -27.22 9.43
N ASN A 39 3.13 -27.85 10.08
CA ASN A 39 4.26 -28.51 9.42
C ASN A 39 3.87 -29.74 8.57
N LYS A 40 2.66 -30.28 8.76
CA LYS A 40 2.10 -31.37 7.96
C LYS A 40 1.49 -30.88 6.65
N VAL A 41 1.20 -29.58 6.54
CA VAL A 41 0.58 -28.98 5.36
C VAL A 41 1.62 -28.24 4.54
N ARG A 42 1.82 -28.69 3.31
CA ARG A 42 2.74 -28.08 2.35
C ARG A 42 1.97 -27.45 1.20
N ILE A 43 2.36 -26.24 0.84
CA ILE A 43 1.85 -25.55 -0.33
C ILE A 43 2.74 -25.83 -1.54
N THR A 44 2.14 -25.80 -2.73
CA THR A 44 2.88 -25.83 -4.00
C THR A 44 2.65 -24.54 -4.77
N ALA A 45 3.59 -24.21 -5.65
CA ALA A 45 3.44 -23.08 -6.56
C ALA A 45 2.10 -23.13 -7.31
N THR A 46 1.50 -21.96 -7.51
CA THR A 46 0.28 -21.79 -8.31
C THR A 46 0.51 -22.31 -9.72
N ARG A 47 -0.36 -23.19 -10.21
CA ARG A 47 -0.25 -23.75 -11.57
C ARG A 47 -1.63 -23.92 -12.21
N THR A 48 -1.76 -23.45 -13.44
CA THR A 48 -3.00 -23.46 -14.21
C THR A 48 -3.44 -24.85 -14.66
N ASP A 49 -2.51 -25.82 -14.72
CA ASP A 49 -2.82 -27.24 -14.98
C ASP A 49 -3.45 -27.95 -13.77
N LYS A 50 -3.33 -27.36 -12.57
CA LYS A 50 -3.92 -27.90 -11.33
C LYS A 50 -5.22 -27.20 -10.94
N VAL A 51 -5.25 -25.87 -10.99
CA VAL A 51 -6.43 -25.06 -10.70
C VAL A 51 -6.71 -24.17 -11.91
N PRO A 52 -7.68 -24.53 -12.77
CA PRO A 52 -7.98 -23.77 -13.98
C PRO A 52 -8.87 -22.55 -13.68
N ASN A 53 -8.91 -21.60 -14.63
CA ASN A 53 -9.87 -20.50 -14.68
C ASN A 53 -9.87 -19.60 -13.43
N THR A 54 -8.69 -19.34 -12.86
CA THR A 54 -8.53 -18.53 -11.65
C THR A 54 -8.61 -17.04 -11.98
N SER A 55 -9.28 -16.28 -11.12
CA SER A 55 -9.19 -14.81 -11.11
C SER A 55 -7.81 -14.35 -10.61
N PRO A 56 -7.38 -13.11 -10.95
CA PRO A 56 -6.16 -12.54 -10.39
C PRO A 56 -6.25 -12.38 -8.87
N THR A 57 -5.10 -12.44 -8.20
CA THR A 57 -4.98 -12.08 -6.77
C THR A 57 -5.02 -10.56 -6.63
N ALA A 58 -6.23 -10.02 -6.50
CA ALA A 58 -6.52 -8.60 -6.38
C ALA A 58 -7.82 -8.37 -5.57
N ALA A 59 -8.24 -7.12 -5.40
CA ALA A 59 -9.44 -6.74 -4.66
C ALA A 59 -9.45 -7.28 -3.22
N SER A 60 -8.26 -7.51 -2.67
CA SER A 60 -8.00 -8.14 -1.37
C SER A 60 -8.72 -9.49 -1.15
N SER A 61 -9.13 -10.15 -2.23
CA SER A 61 -9.99 -11.34 -2.20
C SER A 61 -9.24 -12.68 -2.09
N GLY A 62 -7.91 -12.63 -2.16
CA GLY A 62 -7.05 -13.82 -2.25
C GLY A 62 -7.28 -14.82 -1.12
N ALA A 63 -7.19 -14.38 0.14
CA ALA A 63 -7.37 -15.25 1.31
C ALA A 63 -8.81 -15.73 1.47
N ASP A 64 -9.79 -14.84 1.27
CA ASP A 64 -11.21 -15.17 1.36
C ASP A 64 -11.61 -16.27 0.37
N LEU A 65 -11.36 -16.05 -0.93
CA LEU A 65 -11.78 -16.98 -1.98
C LEU A 65 -11.02 -18.30 -1.90
N ASN A 66 -9.69 -18.24 -1.84
CA ASN A 66 -8.87 -19.46 -1.86
C ASN A 66 -8.95 -20.20 -0.52
N GLY A 67 -9.15 -19.50 0.59
CA GLY A 67 -9.30 -20.13 1.89
C GLY A 67 -10.65 -20.82 2.04
N MET A 68 -11.74 -20.24 1.52
CA MET A 68 -13.02 -20.93 1.43
C MET A 68 -12.95 -22.16 0.50
N ALA A 69 -12.28 -22.06 -0.65
CA ALA A 69 -12.07 -23.21 -1.54
C ALA A 69 -11.19 -24.29 -0.91
N ALA A 70 -10.14 -23.91 -0.17
CA ALA A 70 -9.30 -24.85 0.58
C ALA A 70 -10.09 -25.55 1.69
N ARG A 71 -10.90 -24.80 2.43
CA ARG A 71 -11.81 -25.31 3.47
C ARG A 71 -12.85 -26.27 2.89
N ASP A 72 -13.44 -25.95 1.74
CA ASP A 72 -14.37 -26.83 1.04
C ASP A 72 -13.72 -28.18 0.68
N ALA A 73 -12.49 -28.15 0.12
CA ALA A 73 -11.74 -29.38 -0.16
C ALA A 73 -11.41 -30.18 1.11
N ALA A 74 -10.98 -29.49 2.17
CA ALA A 74 -10.60 -30.11 3.44
C ALA A 74 -11.81 -30.73 4.15
N SER A 75 -12.93 -30.02 4.20
CA SER A 75 -14.17 -30.51 4.80
C SER A 75 -14.70 -31.73 4.06
N LYS A 76 -14.77 -31.72 2.72
CA LYS A 76 -15.21 -32.88 1.93
C LYS A 76 -14.34 -34.11 2.17
N LEU A 77 -13.01 -33.93 2.23
CA LEU A 77 -12.11 -35.03 2.53
C LEU A 77 -12.30 -35.54 3.96
N ARG A 78 -12.46 -34.64 4.94
CA ARG A 78 -12.73 -34.99 6.34
C ARG A 78 -14.00 -35.80 6.47
N GLU A 79 -15.12 -35.35 5.87
CA GLU A 79 -16.39 -36.09 5.95
C GLU A 79 -16.25 -37.49 5.35
N ARG A 80 -15.55 -37.64 4.21
CA ARG A 80 -15.24 -38.97 3.64
C ARG A 80 -14.46 -39.85 4.60
N LEU A 81 -13.45 -39.30 5.29
CA LEU A 81 -12.65 -40.04 6.25
C LEU A 81 -13.47 -40.41 7.49
N PHE A 82 -14.40 -39.56 7.93
CA PHE A 82 -15.31 -39.85 9.02
C PHE A 82 -16.31 -40.96 8.65
N ASP A 83 -16.90 -40.89 7.46
CA ASP A 83 -17.80 -41.94 6.95
C ASP A 83 -17.05 -43.29 6.86
N PHE A 84 -15.85 -43.28 6.29
CA PHE A 84 -14.97 -44.45 6.27
C PHE A 84 -14.64 -44.97 7.67
N ALA A 85 -14.30 -44.07 8.60
CA ALA A 85 -13.92 -44.47 9.95
C ALA A 85 -15.08 -45.09 10.72
N ALA A 86 -16.30 -44.56 10.56
CA ALA A 86 -17.50 -45.10 11.17
C ALA A 86 -17.82 -46.51 10.66
N GLU A 87 -17.59 -46.79 9.37
CA GLU A 87 -17.83 -48.11 8.78
C GLU A 87 -16.73 -49.13 9.10
N HIS A 88 -15.47 -48.69 9.20
CA HIS A 88 -14.33 -49.61 9.24
C HIS A 88 -13.80 -49.87 10.65
N PHE A 89 -13.81 -48.88 11.53
CA PHE A 89 -13.42 -49.06 12.94
C PHE A 89 -14.66 -49.51 13.74
N THR A 90 -15.00 -50.78 13.56
CA THR A 90 -16.27 -51.40 14.02
C THR A 90 -16.36 -51.67 15.53
N GLU A 91 -15.48 -51.10 16.35
CA GLU A 91 -15.58 -51.15 17.82
C GLU A 91 -16.33 -49.95 18.43
N GLY A 92 -17.31 -49.38 17.71
CA GLY A 92 -18.22 -48.37 18.24
C GLY A 92 -17.77 -46.91 18.08
N LEU A 93 -17.10 -46.55 16.98
CA LEU A 93 -16.92 -45.14 16.66
C LEU A 93 -18.25 -44.55 16.16
N ASP A 94 -18.92 -43.79 17.02
CA ASP A 94 -20.08 -43.00 16.61
C ASP A 94 -19.64 -41.92 15.62
N ARG A 95 -20.31 -41.88 14.47
CA ARG A 95 -20.11 -40.86 13.44
C ARG A 95 -20.51 -39.49 13.95
N GLU A 96 -21.52 -39.45 14.82
CA GLU A 96 -21.97 -38.23 15.48
C GLU A 96 -20.94 -37.81 16.53
N GLY A 97 -20.41 -36.58 16.41
CA GLY A 97 -19.37 -36.07 17.32
C GLY A 97 -17.93 -36.41 16.94
N MET A 98 -17.69 -37.07 15.80
CA MET A 98 -16.32 -37.21 15.27
C MET A 98 -15.68 -35.84 15.02
N ARG A 99 -14.44 -35.69 15.45
CA ARG A 99 -13.61 -34.50 15.23
C ARG A 99 -12.17 -34.87 14.92
N LEU A 100 -11.47 -33.96 14.25
CA LEU A 100 -10.02 -34.02 14.10
C LEU A 100 -9.40 -32.99 15.04
N GLU A 101 -8.49 -33.45 15.91
CA GLU A 101 -7.84 -32.62 16.93
C GLU A 101 -6.46 -33.20 17.24
N ASP A 102 -5.44 -32.34 17.31
CA ASP A 102 -4.05 -32.70 17.67
C ASP A 102 -3.47 -33.91 16.91
N GLY A 103 -3.72 -33.99 15.61
CA GLY A 103 -3.25 -35.07 14.75
C GLY A 103 -3.98 -36.40 14.96
N MET A 104 -5.16 -36.37 15.57
CA MET A 104 -5.98 -37.55 15.88
C MET A 104 -7.39 -37.39 15.35
N LEU A 105 -7.98 -38.49 14.86
CA LEU A 105 -9.43 -38.65 14.83
C LEU A 105 -9.90 -39.00 16.23
N VAL A 106 -10.87 -38.25 16.72
CA VAL A 106 -11.48 -38.47 18.03
C VAL A 106 -12.97 -38.73 17.84
N ALA A 107 -13.48 -39.81 18.41
CA ALA A 107 -14.91 -40.14 18.45
C ALA A 107 -15.34 -40.51 19.87
N GLY A 108 -16.58 -40.21 20.24
CA GLY A 108 -17.09 -40.38 21.60
C GLY A 108 -16.71 -39.24 22.56
N LEU A 109 -17.14 -39.35 23.83
CA LEU A 109 -16.95 -38.33 24.86
C LEU A 109 -16.55 -38.99 26.20
N GLY A 110 -15.63 -38.37 26.93
CA GLY A 110 -15.21 -38.83 28.25
C GLY A 110 -14.59 -40.23 28.21
N GLU A 111 -15.12 -41.17 29.00
CA GLU A 111 -14.59 -42.54 29.10
C GLU A 111 -14.82 -43.39 27.84
N SER A 112 -15.71 -42.99 26.92
CA SER A 112 -15.92 -43.65 25.63
C SER A 112 -15.10 -43.03 24.49
N GLU A 113 -14.25 -42.04 24.79
CA GLU A 113 -13.41 -41.40 23.78
C GLU A 113 -12.41 -42.41 23.18
N ARG A 114 -12.46 -42.53 21.85
CA ARG A 114 -11.50 -43.30 21.06
C ARG A 114 -10.70 -42.34 20.20
N ARG A 115 -9.39 -42.54 20.16
CA ARG A 115 -8.46 -41.71 19.40
C ARG A 115 -7.71 -42.58 18.40
N VAL A 116 -7.77 -42.23 17.13
CA VAL A 116 -7.05 -42.89 16.03
C VAL A 116 -6.04 -41.89 15.48
N PRO A 117 -4.73 -42.20 15.49
CA PRO A 117 -3.72 -41.33 14.89
C PRO A 117 -4.02 -41.03 13.42
N TRP A 118 -3.81 -39.78 12.99
CA TRP A 118 -4.04 -39.35 11.60
C TRP A 118 -3.33 -40.25 10.59
N GLY A 119 -2.08 -40.62 10.86
CA GLY A 119 -1.32 -41.53 9.99
C GLY A 119 -1.96 -42.91 9.85
N GLU A 120 -2.51 -43.45 10.95
CA GLU A 120 -3.23 -44.72 10.94
C GLU A 120 -4.54 -44.62 10.16
N LEU A 121 -5.33 -43.56 10.39
CA LEU A 121 -6.56 -43.29 9.63
C LEU A 121 -6.29 -43.22 8.13
N VAL A 122 -5.29 -42.44 7.72
CA VAL A 122 -4.91 -42.24 6.32
C VAL A 122 -4.40 -43.54 5.69
N GLN A 123 -3.53 -44.27 6.37
CA GLN A 123 -2.99 -45.54 5.86
C GLN A 123 -4.10 -46.58 5.71
N THR A 124 -5.02 -46.66 6.66
CA THR A 124 -6.15 -47.60 6.63
C THR A 124 -7.14 -47.23 5.53
N ALA A 125 -7.43 -45.93 5.34
CA ALA A 125 -8.24 -45.43 4.24
C ALA A 125 -7.63 -45.78 2.87
N TYR A 126 -6.31 -45.59 2.73
CA TYR A 126 -5.58 -45.95 1.51
C TYR A 126 -5.68 -47.45 1.19
N LEU A 127 -5.44 -48.34 2.17
CA LEU A 127 -5.55 -49.79 1.98
C LEU A 127 -6.96 -50.22 1.59
N ASN A 128 -7.98 -49.49 2.06
CA ASN A 128 -9.38 -49.69 1.69
C ASN A 128 -9.80 -48.94 0.41
N ARG A 129 -8.85 -48.38 -0.34
CA ARG A 129 -9.06 -47.71 -1.64
C ARG A 129 -9.97 -46.48 -1.55
N ILE A 130 -9.96 -45.80 -0.41
CA ILE A 130 -10.63 -44.51 -0.23
C ILE A 130 -9.79 -43.40 -0.89
N SER A 131 -10.43 -42.55 -1.69
CA SER A 131 -9.74 -41.44 -2.35
C SER A 131 -9.26 -40.40 -1.35
N LEU A 132 -7.95 -40.11 -1.37
CA LEU A 132 -7.27 -39.09 -0.54
C LEU A 132 -6.96 -37.80 -1.29
N SER A 133 -7.65 -37.57 -2.40
CA SER A 133 -7.55 -36.36 -3.21
C SER A 133 -8.91 -35.69 -3.31
N GLU A 134 -8.93 -34.36 -3.14
CA GLU A 134 -10.17 -33.60 -3.19
C GLU A 134 -9.98 -32.21 -3.81
N LYS A 135 -11.01 -31.76 -4.53
CA LYS A 135 -11.12 -30.41 -5.09
C LYS A 135 -12.09 -29.59 -4.26
N GLY A 136 -11.80 -28.31 -4.15
CA GLY A 136 -12.71 -27.36 -3.52
C GLY A 136 -12.94 -26.16 -4.40
N PHE A 137 -14.09 -25.52 -4.22
CA PHE A 137 -14.50 -24.36 -5.00
C PHE A 137 -15.32 -23.41 -4.15
N TYR A 138 -15.18 -22.12 -4.41
CA TYR A 138 -15.98 -21.09 -3.76
C TYR A 138 -16.30 -19.97 -4.75
N ALA A 139 -17.55 -19.51 -4.69
CA ALA A 139 -18.02 -18.31 -5.36
C ALA A 139 -18.74 -17.44 -4.33
N THR A 140 -18.33 -16.18 -4.22
CA THR A 140 -18.89 -15.25 -3.23
C THR A 140 -20.39 -15.03 -3.48
N PRO A 141 -21.27 -15.31 -2.51
CA PRO A 141 -22.70 -15.14 -2.69
C PRO A 141 -23.12 -13.67 -2.59
N LEU A 142 -24.37 -13.38 -2.99
CA LEU A 142 -25.05 -12.09 -2.84
C LEU A 142 -24.49 -10.92 -3.68
N ILE A 143 -23.44 -11.15 -4.47
CA ILE A 143 -22.87 -10.13 -5.37
C ILE A 143 -23.77 -9.95 -6.59
N HIS A 144 -24.23 -8.72 -6.83
CA HIS A 144 -24.96 -8.32 -8.03
C HIS A 144 -24.83 -6.80 -8.21
N TYR A 145 -24.57 -6.29 -9.41
CA TYR A 145 -24.43 -4.85 -9.62
C TYR A 145 -24.78 -4.50 -11.07
N ASP A 146 -25.74 -3.59 -11.25
CA ASP A 146 -26.06 -3.02 -12.54
C ASP A 146 -25.23 -1.76 -12.76
N ARG A 147 -24.21 -1.87 -13.61
CA ARG A 147 -23.29 -0.78 -13.94
C ARG A 147 -23.95 0.35 -14.71
N SER A 148 -25.06 0.11 -15.42
CA SER A 148 -25.72 1.13 -16.24
C SER A 148 -26.44 2.17 -15.39
N VAL A 149 -26.98 1.76 -14.24
CA VAL A 149 -27.70 2.62 -13.29
C VAL A 149 -26.95 2.83 -11.97
N GLY A 150 -25.82 2.15 -11.78
CA GLY A 150 -24.99 2.26 -10.58
C GLY A 150 -25.62 1.68 -9.31
N GLN A 151 -26.50 0.67 -9.44
CA GLN A 151 -27.26 0.10 -8.32
C GLN A 151 -26.96 -1.38 -8.09
N GLY A 152 -27.03 -1.82 -6.84
CA GLY A 152 -26.88 -3.22 -6.42
C GLY A 152 -25.94 -3.39 -5.23
N ARG A 153 -25.44 -4.61 -5.05
CA ARG A 153 -24.44 -5.02 -4.06
C ARG A 153 -23.16 -5.51 -4.75
N PRO A 154 -22.22 -4.62 -5.10
CA PRO A 154 -20.94 -5.01 -5.70
C PRO A 154 -19.96 -5.65 -4.69
N PHE A 155 -20.12 -5.39 -3.39
CA PHE A 155 -19.22 -5.86 -2.33
C PHE A 155 -19.92 -6.80 -1.35
N TYR A 156 -19.19 -7.83 -0.90
CA TYR A 156 -19.72 -8.80 0.06
C TYR A 156 -19.85 -8.18 1.45
N TYR A 157 -18.83 -7.46 1.90
CA TYR A 157 -18.76 -6.69 3.13
C TYR A 157 -17.79 -5.50 2.93
N TYR A 158 -17.67 -4.65 3.95
CA TYR A 158 -16.69 -3.57 3.99
C TYR A 158 -15.71 -3.79 5.14
N ALA A 159 -14.42 -3.57 4.88
CA ALA A 159 -13.39 -3.44 5.89
C ALA A 159 -13.29 -1.96 6.28
N PHE A 160 -13.04 -1.70 7.56
CA PHE A 160 -12.96 -0.36 8.12
C PHE A 160 -11.62 -0.15 8.83
N GLY A 161 -11.28 1.09 9.10
CA GLY A 161 -10.15 1.43 9.93
C GLY A 161 -10.11 2.92 10.19
N ALA A 162 -9.37 3.30 11.22
CA ALA A 162 -9.07 4.68 11.55
C ALA A 162 -7.58 4.80 11.85
N ALA A 163 -7.01 5.94 11.48
CA ALA A 163 -5.64 6.30 11.80
C ALA A 163 -5.60 7.75 12.29
N VAL A 164 -4.80 7.99 13.32
CA VAL A 164 -4.45 9.31 13.83
C VAL A 164 -2.96 9.50 13.62
N THR A 165 -2.58 10.62 13.01
CA THR A 165 -1.20 10.93 12.69
C THR A 165 -0.81 12.28 13.29
N GLU A 166 0.39 12.35 13.86
CA GLU A 166 1.05 13.56 14.34
C GLU A 166 2.26 13.86 13.46
N VAL A 167 2.45 15.13 13.11
CA VAL A 167 3.55 15.59 12.24
C VAL A 167 4.19 16.86 12.78
N SER A 168 5.49 17.00 12.55
CA SER A 168 6.25 18.23 12.74
C SER A 168 6.64 18.79 11.37
N VAL A 169 6.39 20.09 11.14
CA VAL A 169 6.64 20.75 9.85
C VAL A 169 7.58 21.93 10.04
N ASP A 170 8.71 21.94 9.33
CA ASP A 170 9.51 23.15 9.13
C ASP A 170 8.84 24.03 8.09
N THR A 171 8.22 25.10 8.56
CA THR A 171 7.46 26.02 7.70
C THR A 171 8.30 26.89 6.76
N LEU A 172 9.64 26.91 6.92
CA LEU A 172 10.52 27.65 6.03
C LEU A 172 10.90 26.83 4.80
N SER A 173 11.24 25.55 4.98
CA SER A 173 11.64 24.63 3.91
C SER A 173 10.47 23.78 3.37
N GLY A 174 9.41 23.63 4.17
CA GLY A 174 8.32 22.69 3.96
C GLY A 174 8.66 21.24 4.29
N GLU A 175 9.88 20.94 4.74
CA GLU A 175 10.25 19.62 5.22
C GLU A 175 9.42 19.25 6.45
N TYR A 176 9.14 17.95 6.62
CA TYR A 176 8.36 17.46 7.73
C TYR A 176 8.78 16.07 8.16
N GLN A 177 8.41 15.71 9.38
CA GLN A 177 8.57 14.38 9.94
C GLN A 177 7.22 13.89 10.45
N VAL A 178 6.95 12.60 10.25
CA VAL A 178 5.82 11.92 10.89
C VAL A 178 6.31 11.43 12.25
N ASP A 179 5.80 12.03 13.32
CA ASP A 179 6.30 11.76 14.67
C ASP A 179 5.65 10.51 15.26
N ARG A 180 4.34 10.39 15.04
CA ARG A 180 3.52 9.34 15.63
C ARG A 180 2.34 8.96 14.75
N VAL A 181 2.01 7.67 14.74
CA VAL A 181 0.81 7.12 14.11
C VAL A 181 0.17 6.09 15.03
N ASP A 182 -1.14 6.21 15.23
CA ASP A 182 -1.96 5.21 15.92
C ASP A 182 -3.06 4.71 14.98
N ILE A 183 -3.10 3.38 14.75
CA ILE A 183 -4.05 2.72 13.85
C ILE A 183 -4.93 1.74 14.62
N LEU A 184 -6.23 1.77 14.35
CA LEU A 184 -7.17 0.71 14.67
C LEU A 184 -7.80 0.20 13.38
N HIS A 185 -7.56 -1.06 13.01
CA HIS A 185 -8.02 -1.63 11.75
C HIS A 185 -8.93 -2.84 11.95
N ASP A 186 -10.06 -2.89 11.22
CA ASP A 186 -11.05 -3.97 11.29
C ASP A 186 -10.73 -5.07 10.27
N VAL A 187 -10.27 -6.21 10.80
CA VAL A 187 -9.96 -7.42 10.03
C VAL A 187 -10.93 -8.57 10.35
N GLY A 188 -12.06 -8.28 11.00
CA GLY A 188 -12.93 -9.31 11.57
C GLY A 188 -12.17 -10.26 12.52
N ASP A 189 -12.51 -11.54 12.48
CA ASP A 189 -11.74 -12.58 13.17
C ASP A 189 -10.51 -12.93 12.31
N SER A 190 -9.38 -12.30 12.62
CA SER A 190 -8.13 -12.47 11.88
C SER A 190 -7.75 -13.94 11.69
N LEU A 191 -7.34 -14.30 10.47
CA LEU A 191 -6.75 -15.62 10.18
C LEU A 191 -5.35 -15.76 10.77
N ASN A 192 -4.59 -14.66 10.78
CA ASN A 192 -3.23 -14.61 11.29
C ASN A 192 -2.90 -13.16 11.70
N PRO A 193 -3.00 -12.82 13.00
CA PRO A 193 -2.81 -11.47 13.48
C PRO A 193 -1.43 -10.87 13.15
N ALA A 194 -0.38 -11.70 13.18
CA ALA A 194 0.98 -11.23 12.87
C ALA A 194 1.13 -10.80 11.40
N ILE A 195 0.52 -11.55 10.48
CA ILE A 195 0.51 -11.18 9.05
C ILE A 195 -0.38 -9.94 8.84
N ASP A 196 -1.52 -9.86 9.51
CA ASP A 196 -2.47 -8.77 9.34
C ASP A 196 -1.90 -7.44 9.86
N ILE A 197 -1.20 -7.45 11.00
CA ILE A 197 -0.47 -6.28 11.50
C ILE A 197 0.57 -5.81 10.47
N GLY A 198 1.38 -6.73 9.94
CA GLY A 198 2.38 -6.37 8.92
C GLY A 198 1.77 -5.83 7.61
N GLN A 199 0.58 -6.31 7.22
CA GLN A 199 -0.16 -5.76 6.09
C GLN A 199 -0.68 -4.34 6.39
N VAL A 200 -1.16 -4.09 7.60
CA VAL A 200 -1.62 -2.75 8.02
C VAL A 200 -0.46 -1.76 8.05
N GLU A 201 0.68 -2.14 8.63
CA GLU A 201 1.91 -1.34 8.67
C GLU A 201 2.39 -1.02 7.25
N GLY A 202 2.58 -2.03 6.41
CA GLY A 202 3.07 -1.87 5.04
C GLY A 202 2.10 -1.06 4.17
N GLY A 203 0.80 -1.34 4.26
CA GLY A 203 -0.23 -0.59 3.54
C GLY A 203 -0.26 0.87 3.95
N PHE A 204 -0.20 1.16 5.25
CA PHE A 204 -0.15 2.54 5.75
C PHE A 204 1.07 3.29 5.22
N ILE A 205 2.28 2.71 5.32
CA ILE A 205 3.52 3.36 4.84
C ILE A 205 3.46 3.59 3.33
N GLN A 206 2.91 2.65 2.56
CA GLN A 206 2.72 2.84 1.13
C GLN A 206 1.73 3.96 0.80
N GLY A 207 0.62 4.05 1.54
CA GLY A 207 -0.36 5.14 1.41
C GLY A 207 0.19 6.50 1.83
N MET A 208 1.05 6.52 2.85
CA MET A 208 1.80 7.71 3.26
C MET A 208 2.69 8.19 2.11
N GLY A 209 3.53 7.32 1.54
CA GLY A 209 4.40 7.63 0.41
C GLY A 209 3.65 8.22 -0.78
N TRP A 210 2.56 7.56 -1.19
CA TRP A 210 1.66 8.03 -2.26
C TRP A 210 1.21 9.48 -2.09
N LEU A 211 0.93 9.91 -0.86
CA LEU A 211 0.37 11.23 -0.57
C LEU A 211 1.42 12.26 -0.16
N THR A 212 2.71 11.90 -0.10
CA THR A 212 3.78 12.75 0.45
C THR A 212 4.94 12.90 -0.52
N SER A 213 5.64 11.82 -0.85
CA SER A 213 6.92 11.84 -1.56
C SER A 213 6.88 11.23 -2.96
N GLU A 214 5.91 10.37 -3.25
CA GLU A 214 5.83 9.62 -4.50
C GLU A 214 5.22 10.45 -5.64
N GLU A 215 6.08 11.21 -6.33
CA GLU A 215 5.66 12.09 -7.42
C GLU A 215 6.09 11.58 -8.81
N LEU A 216 5.12 11.41 -9.70
CA LEU A 216 5.38 11.13 -11.11
C LEU A 216 5.53 12.44 -11.90
N LYS A 217 6.65 12.60 -12.60
CA LYS A 217 6.94 13.80 -13.41
C LYS A 217 7.08 13.44 -14.88
N TRP A 218 6.45 14.22 -15.75
CA TRP A 218 6.63 14.14 -17.20
C TRP A 218 7.12 15.49 -17.74
N ASN A 219 7.91 15.46 -18.81
CA ASN A 219 8.24 16.68 -19.55
C ASN A 219 7.18 17.00 -20.62
N ASP A 220 7.33 18.15 -21.30
CA ASP A 220 6.41 18.61 -22.36
C ASP A 220 6.32 17.67 -23.57
N LYS A 221 7.23 16.70 -23.69
CA LYS A 221 7.22 15.67 -24.75
C LYS A 221 6.53 14.37 -24.30
N GLY A 222 5.99 14.33 -23.08
CA GLY A 222 5.35 13.15 -22.50
C GLY A 222 6.32 12.07 -22.01
N VAL A 223 7.61 12.39 -21.84
CA VAL A 223 8.61 11.44 -21.29
C VAL A 223 8.56 11.48 -19.76
N LEU A 224 8.46 10.30 -19.14
CA LEU A 224 8.55 10.13 -17.68
C LEU A 224 9.97 10.45 -17.21
N LEU A 225 10.09 11.46 -16.35
CA LEU A 225 11.36 11.91 -15.75
C LEU A 225 11.66 11.20 -14.43
N SER A 226 10.64 10.70 -13.74
CA SER A 226 10.74 9.97 -12.49
C SER A 226 10.73 8.45 -12.75
N ASP A 227 11.66 7.97 -13.57
CA ASP A 227 11.68 6.59 -14.09
C ASP A 227 12.58 5.62 -13.31
N GLY A 228 13.18 6.07 -12.21
CA GLY A 228 13.93 5.21 -11.29
C GLY A 228 13.95 5.70 -9.83
N PRO A 229 14.50 4.91 -8.89
CA PRO A 229 14.52 5.21 -7.46
C PRO A 229 15.31 6.48 -7.08
N ALA A 230 16.22 6.92 -7.97
CA ALA A 230 16.94 8.17 -7.80
C ALA A 230 16.02 9.40 -7.94
N THR A 231 14.92 9.27 -8.67
CA THR A 231 14.02 10.36 -9.08
C THR A 231 12.57 10.17 -8.60
N TYR A 232 12.17 8.93 -8.27
CA TYR A 232 10.89 8.59 -7.66
C TYR A 232 11.14 8.13 -6.22
N LYS A 233 10.56 8.83 -5.24
CA LYS A 233 10.93 8.70 -3.82
C LYS A 233 9.86 7.99 -3.01
N ILE A 234 9.94 6.67 -2.97
CA ILE A 234 9.20 5.87 -1.99
C ILE A 234 9.71 6.16 -0.56
N PRO A 235 8.89 5.94 0.48
CA PRO A 235 9.34 6.02 1.86
C PRO A 235 10.54 5.10 2.12
N THR A 236 11.49 5.63 2.86
CA THR A 236 12.69 4.95 3.33
C THR A 236 12.58 4.62 4.82
N PHE A 237 13.56 3.91 5.36
CA PHE A 237 13.60 3.60 6.80
C PHE A 237 13.57 4.85 7.70
N GLY A 238 14.14 5.97 7.24
CA GLY A 238 14.15 7.23 8.00
C GLY A 238 12.80 7.94 8.04
N ASP A 239 11.88 7.58 7.14
CA ASP A 239 10.56 8.19 7.03
C ASP A 239 9.50 7.48 7.90
N LEU A 240 9.89 6.39 8.58
CA LEU A 240 9.00 5.66 9.47
C LEU A 240 8.64 6.51 10.69
N PRO A 241 7.37 6.47 11.16
CA PRO A 241 6.99 7.14 12.40
C PRO A 241 7.81 6.63 13.58
N ALA A 242 8.31 7.54 14.41
CA ALA A 242 9.09 7.17 15.60
C ALA A 242 8.24 6.35 16.59
N ILE A 243 6.95 6.68 16.71
CA ILE A 243 5.96 5.91 17.44
C ILE A 243 4.93 5.38 16.44
N PHE A 244 4.92 4.06 16.21
CA PHE A 244 3.99 3.44 15.26
C PHE A 244 3.19 2.34 15.95
N ASN A 245 1.96 2.67 16.35
CA ASN A 245 1.06 1.76 17.06
C ASN A 245 0.00 1.22 16.09
N VAL A 246 -0.08 -0.10 15.96
CA VAL A 246 -1.09 -0.78 15.15
C VAL A 246 -1.85 -1.77 16.01
N SER A 247 -3.17 -1.58 16.09
CA SER A 247 -4.10 -2.46 16.77
C SER A 247 -5.16 -3.00 15.81
N LEU A 248 -5.54 -4.26 16.00
CA LEU A 248 -6.66 -4.87 15.29
C LEU A 248 -7.93 -4.70 16.12
N LEU A 249 -9.06 -4.43 15.47
CA LEU A 249 -10.35 -4.30 16.16
C LEU A 249 -10.84 -5.67 16.64
N GLU A 250 -10.85 -5.88 17.96
CA GLU A 250 -11.29 -7.13 18.58
C GLU A 250 -12.81 -7.17 18.82
N GLY A 251 -13.35 -8.39 18.96
CA GLY A 251 -14.76 -8.61 19.33
C GLY A 251 -15.76 -8.25 18.24
N HIS A 252 -15.32 -8.08 17.00
CA HIS A 252 -16.13 -7.61 15.87
C HIS A 252 -16.05 -8.57 14.66
N PRO A 253 -16.51 -9.83 14.79
CA PRO A 253 -16.48 -10.80 13.69
C PRO A 253 -17.24 -10.27 12.46
N ASN A 254 -16.83 -10.67 11.27
CA ASN A 254 -17.53 -10.29 10.05
C ASN A 254 -19.00 -10.73 10.10
N SER A 255 -19.91 -9.79 9.83
CA SER A 255 -21.35 -10.05 9.77
C SER A 255 -21.71 -11.04 8.66
N MET A 256 -20.88 -11.10 7.62
CA MET A 256 -21.00 -12.07 6.53
C MET A 256 -20.32 -13.39 6.87
N ALA A 257 -20.74 -14.47 6.20
CA ALA A 257 -20.17 -15.80 6.38
C ALA A 257 -18.86 -15.97 5.58
N SER A 258 -17.92 -15.03 5.76
CA SER A 258 -16.55 -15.16 5.26
C SER A 258 -15.80 -16.26 6.00
N LEU A 259 -14.60 -16.60 5.50
CA LEU A 259 -13.76 -17.62 6.09
C LEU A 259 -13.46 -17.32 7.55
N TYR A 260 -13.96 -18.16 8.46
CA TYR A 260 -13.84 -17.98 9.92
C TYR A 260 -14.21 -16.58 10.41
N ARG A 261 -15.13 -15.87 9.74
CA ARG A 261 -15.51 -14.48 10.06
C ARG A 261 -14.39 -13.45 9.92
N SER A 262 -13.34 -13.74 9.15
CA SER A 262 -12.30 -12.79 8.80
C SER A 262 -12.77 -11.70 7.83
N LYS A 263 -11.99 -10.63 7.72
CA LYS A 263 -12.09 -9.63 6.65
C LYS A 263 -10.76 -9.49 5.93
N ALA A 264 -10.84 -9.02 4.69
CA ALA A 264 -9.71 -8.71 3.86
C ALA A 264 -8.91 -7.51 4.41
N VAL A 265 -7.57 -7.59 4.34
CA VAL A 265 -6.65 -6.58 4.90
C VAL A 265 -5.58 -6.10 3.91
N GLY A 266 -5.54 -6.62 2.67
CA GLY A 266 -4.45 -6.31 1.72
C GLY A 266 -4.43 -4.84 1.27
N GLU A 267 -5.54 -4.36 0.72
CA GLU A 267 -5.68 -2.99 0.22
C GLU A 267 -6.30 -2.01 1.24
N PRO A 268 -7.26 -2.39 2.12
CA PRO A 268 -7.96 -1.42 2.98
C PRO A 268 -7.05 -0.50 3.83
N PRO A 269 -5.95 -0.99 4.44
CA PRO A 269 -5.06 -0.14 5.23
C PRO A 269 -4.32 0.93 4.42
N PHE A 270 -4.17 0.78 3.10
CA PHE A 270 -3.53 1.77 2.24
C PHE A 270 -4.18 3.16 2.37
N MET A 271 -5.50 3.17 2.52
CA MET A 271 -6.27 4.41 2.66
C MET A 271 -6.00 5.16 3.97
N LEU A 272 -5.43 4.49 4.99
CA LEU A 272 -5.12 5.12 6.27
C LEU A 272 -3.99 6.15 6.16
N GLY A 273 -3.15 6.07 5.12
CA GLY A 273 -2.15 7.09 4.81
C GLY A 273 -2.72 8.49 4.58
N ILE A 274 -4.03 8.60 4.27
CA ILE A 274 -4.75 9.90 4.19
C ILE A 274 -4.64 10.69 5.50
N SER A 275 -4.49 10.03 6.64
CA SER A 275 -4.30 10.70 7.93
C SER A 275 -3.01 11.55 7.95
N VAL A 276 -1.96 11.16 7.22
CA VAL A 276 -0.71 11.93 7.13
C VAL A 276 -0.93 13.23 6.36
N TRP A 277 -1.54 13.15 5.17
CA TRP A 277 -1.90 14.36 4.40
C TRP A 277 -2.85 15.27 5.18
N SER A 278 -3.81 14.69 5.91
CA SER A 278 -4.73 15.43 6.77
C SER A 278 -4.00 16.14 7.91
N ALA A 279 -3.03 15.48 8.56
CA ALA A 279 -2.21 16.05 9.61
C ALA A 279 -1.33 17.20 9.10
N LEU A 280 -0.75 17.07 7.89
CA LEU A 280 -0.01 18.17 7.25
C LEU A 280 -0.91 19.37 6.97
N ARG A 281 -2.12 19.15 6.46
CA ARG A 281 -3.11 20.21 6.23
C ARG A 281 -3.54 20.87 7.54
N ASP A 282 -3.72 20.10 8.61
CA ASP A 282 -4.03 20.60 9.95
C ASP A 282 -2.88 21.44 10.53
N ALA A 283 -1.64 20.94 10.44
CA ALA A 283 -0.44 21.66 10.86
C ALA A 283 -0.30 23.01 10.13
N LEU A 284 -0.58 23.07 8.83
CA LEU A 284 -0.62 24.31 8.07
C LEU A 284 -1.78 25.23 8.53
N SER A 285 -2.97 24.70 8.76
CA SER A 285 -4.14 25.45 9.27
C SER A 285 -3.84 26.15 10.61
N SER A 286 -2.99 25.54 11.44
CA SER A 286 -2.56 26.13 12.72
C SER A 286 -1.86 27.49 12.57
N LEU A 287 -1.24 27.77 11.42
CA LEU A 287 -0.54 29.03 11.14
C LEU A 287 -1.48 30.24 11.11
N THR A 288 -2.78 30.02 10.88
CA THR A 288 -3.80 31.07 10.90
C THR A 288 -4.76 30.94 12.09
N GLY A 289 -4.38 30.15 13.11
CA GLY A 289 -5.26 29.83 14.24
C GLY A 289 -6.52 29.10 13.81
N TYR A 290 -6.42 28.23 12.80
CA TYR A 290 -7.52 27.42 12.25
C TYR A 290 -8.67 28.22 11.62
N THR A 291 -8.40 29.46 11.22
CA THR A 291 -9.40 30.31 10.53
C THR A 291 -9.49 30.00 9.03
N VAL A 292 -8.48 29.33 8.47
CA VAL A 292 -8.38 29.01 7.04
C VAL A 292 -8.00 27.54 6.89
N SER A 293 -8.75 26.81 6.08
CA SER A 293 -8.34 25.49 5.62
C SER A 293 -7.36 25.64 4.43
N PRO A 294 -6.09 25.24 4.54
CA PRO A 294 -5.16 25.37 3.44
C PRO A 294 -5.53 24.45 2.26
N HIS A 295 -5.27 24.94 1.05
CA HIS A 295 -5.23 24.12 -0.15
C HIS A 295 -3.87 23.44 -0.21
N LEU A 296 -3.85 22.10 -0.17
CA LEU A 296 -2.63 21.31 -0.21
C LEU A 296 -2.80 20.16 -1.21
N ASP A 297 -2.17 20.29 -2.37
CA ASP A 297 -2.20 19.28 -3.42
C ASP A 297 -1.42 18.02 -3.02
N THR A 298 -1.82 16.87 -3.59
CA THR A 298 -1.10 15.60 -3.45
C THR A 298 -0.22 15.32 -4.68
N PRO A 299 0.93 14.66 -4.51
CA PRO A 299 1.57 14.34 -3.24
C PRO A 299 2.09 15.61 -2.55
N ALA A 300 1.89 15.72 -1.23
CA ALA A 300 2.28 16.85 -0.40
C ALA A 300 3.81 16.88 -0.17
N THR A 301 4.56 17.08 -1.25
CA THR A 301 6.02 17.21 -1.21
C THR A 301 6.42 18.41 -0.35
N PRO A 302 7.65 18.45 0.19
CA PRO A 302 8.14 19.61 0.93
C PRO A 302 7.93 20.94 0.19
N GLU A 303 8.18 20.95 -1.12
CA GLU A 303 7.91 22.12 -1.98
C GLU A 303 6.44 22.59 -1.90
N ARG A 304 5.47 21.67 -2.01
CA ARG A 304 4.04 22.02 -1.93
C ARG A 304 3.62 22.45 -0.53
N VAL A 305 4.18 21.84 0.51
CA VAL A 305 3.94 22.22 1.91
C VAL A 305 4.46 23.64 2.17
N MET A 306 5.68 23.96 1.72
CA MET A 306 6.26 25.30 1.81
C MET A 306 5.40 26.34 1.07
N LEU A 307 5.01 26.06 -0.18
CA LEU A 307 4.18 26.97 -0.97
C LEU A 307 2.82 27.21 -0.31
N ALA A 308 2.20 26.17 0.24
CA ALA A 308 0.94 26.29 0.98
C ALA A 308 1.12 27.13 2.25
N ALA A 309 2.19 26.92 3.03
CA ALA A 309 2.51 27.69 4.22
C ALA A 309 2.68 29.20 3.92
N ASN A 310 3.44 29.54 2.87
CA ASN A 310 3.65 30.94 2.47
C ASN A 310 2.35 31.59 2.02
N THR A 311 1.56 30.86 1.21
CA THR A 311 0.28 31.35 0.69
C THR A 311 -0.68 31.72 1.83
N ILE A 312 -0.83 30.87 2.84
CA ILE A 312 -1.77 31.12 3.95
C ILE A 312 -1.28 32.16 4.95
N ARG A 313 0.03 32.40 5.05
CA ARG A 313 0.59 33.51 5.85
C ARG A 313 0.33 34.88 5.22
N GLY A 314 -0.16 34.93 3.98
CA GLY A 314 -0.27 36.17 3.23
C GLY A 314 1.11 36.70 2.80
N GLU A 315 2.16 35.88 2.91
CA GLU A 315 3.41 36.13 2.22
C GLU A 315 3.10 35.96 0.74
N SER A 316 2.96 37.10 0.04
CA SER A 316 2.81 37.09 -1.40
C SER A 316 3.91 36.18 -1.94
N ALA A 317 3.52 35.11 -2.64
CA ALA A 317 4.44 34.32 -3.44
C ALA A 317 5.42 35.32 -4.05
N VAL A 318 6.72 35.17 -3.78
CA VAL A 318 7.76 36.09 -4.29
C VAL A 318 7.35 36.39 -5.71
N SER A 319 6.84 37.60 -5.95
CA SER A 319 6.26 37.88 -7.25
C SER A 319 7.47 37.89 -8.14
N ILE A 320 7.62 36.81 -8.92
CA ILE A 320 8.50 36.82 -10.07
C ILE A 320 7.86 37.88 -10.95
N SER A 321 8.33 39.12 -10.79
CA SER A 321 8.03 40.23 -11.68
C SER A 321 8.16 39.72 -13.13
N PRO A 322 7.40 40.25 -14.09
CA PRO A 322 7.65 39.97 -15.50
C PRO A 322 9.12 40.21 -15.91
N ALA A 323 9.82 41.10 -15.20
CA ALA A 323 11.26 41.32 -15.36
C ALA A 323 12.13 40.13 -14.86
N SER A 324 11.60 39.25 -14.01
CA SER A 324 12.27 38.03 -13.58
C SER A 324 12.10 36.80 -14.46
N GLU A 325 11.03 36.72 -15.24
CA GLU A 325 10.93 35.72 -16.31
C GLU A 325 11.95 36.00 -17.44
N ALA A 326 12.23 37.28 -17.71
CA ALA A 326 13.17 37.71 -18.73
C ALA A 326 14.61 37.26 -18.44
N TRP A 327 15.12 37.48 -17.21
CA TRP A 327 16.49 37.06 -16.86
C TRP A 327 16.61 35.54 -16.68
N HIS A 328 15.59 34.86 -16.15
CA HIS A 328 15.60 33.41 -16.01
C HIS A 328 15.63 32.74 -17.39
N SER A 329 14.84 33.26 -18.33
CA SER A 329 14.86 32.84 -19.75
C SER A 329 16.21 33.14 -20.42
N ALA A 330 16.85 34.26 -20.10
CA ALA A 330 18.17 34.61 -20.64
C ALA A 330 19.26 33.65 -20.14
N LEU A 331 19.27 33.31 -18.84
CA LEU A 331 20.21 32.32 -18.28
C LEU A 331 20.00 30.93 -18.89
N HIS A 332 18.76 30.48 -19.02
CA HIS A 332 18.49 29.19 -19.66
C HIS A 332 18.94 29.15 -21.13
N ARG A 333 18.80 30.25 -21.88
CA ARG A 333 19.34 30.35 -23.25
C ARG A 333 20.87 30.27 -23.25
N LEU A 334 21.54 31.05 -22.40
CA LEU A 334 23.00 31.06 -22.32
C LEU A 334 23.59 29.71 -21.89
N GLN A 335 22.95 29.02 -20.93
CA GLN A 335 23.32 27.66 -20.54
C GLN A 335 23.15 26.65 -21.67
N ARG A 336 22.04 26.74 -22.42
CA ARG A 336 21.79 25.85 -23.57
C ARG A 336 22.79 26.08 -24.70
N ASP A 337 23.17 27.32 -24.93
CA ASP A 337 24.04 27.72 -26.04
C ASP A 337 25.54 27.61 -25.65
N GLY A 338 25.85 27.24 -24.40
CA GLY A 338 27.22 27.00 -23.92
C GLY A 338 28.06 28.26 -23.72
N THR A 339 27.42 29.43 -23.69
CA THR A 339 28.09 30.73 -23.60
C THR A 339 28.55 31.00 -22.17
N PRO A 340 29.85 31.27 -21.92
CA PRO A 340 30.34 31.70 -20.62
C PRO A 340 29.65 33.00 -20.17
N HIS A 341 29.19 33.03 -18.92
CA HIS A 341 28.49 34.19 -18.37
C HIS A 341 28.71 34.30 -16.87
N VAL A 342 28.60 35.51 -16.34
CA VAL A 342 28.67 35.79 -14.90
C VAL A 342 27.46 36.60 -14.44
N LEU A 343 26.99 36.31 -13.23
CA LEU A 343 25.93 37.06 -12.57
C LEU A 343 26.57 38.10 -11.64
N ALA A 344 26.27 39.37 -11.89
CA ALA A 344 26.77 40.49 -11.09
C ALA A 344 25.61 41.21 -10.39
N THR A 345 25.82 41.57 -9.12
CA THR A 345 24.88 42.37 -8.32
C THR A 345 25.48 43.73 -8.05
N GLN A 346 24.77 44.81 -8.40
CA GLN A 346 25.27 46.17 -8.20
C GLN A 346 25.15 46.58 -6.72
N VAL A 347 26.27 46.87 -6.07
CA VAL A 347 26.30 47.16 -4.62
C VAL A 347 26.11 48.66 -4.33
N THR A 348 26.51 49.55 -5.25
CA THR A 348 26.38 51.02 -5.11
C THR A 348 26.17 51.69 -6.49
N SER A 349 25.57 52.88 -6.55
CA SER A 349 25.39 53.64 -7.79
C SER A 349 26.13 54.99 -7.79
N ALA A 350 26.97 55.21 -8.81
CA ALA A 350 27.57 56.50 -9.13
C ALA A 350 27.81 56.58 -10.65
N GLY A 351 27.22 57.57 -11.34
CA GLY A 351 27.37 57.74 -12.79
C GLY A 351 26.07 58.16 -13.51
N SER A 352 26.19 58.54 -14.79
CA SER A 352 25.15 59.13 -15.63
C SER A 352 24.08 58.14 -16.15
N THR A 353 24.14 56.87 -15.77
CA THR A 353 23.10 55.87 -16.08
C THR A 353 22.37 55.54 -14.78
N PRO A 354 21.07 55.86 -14.65
CA PRO A 354 20.35 55.66 -13.40
C PRO A 354 20.13 54.16 -13.20
N ARG A 355 20.88 53.55 -12.29
CA ARG A 355 20.64 52.17 -11.85
C ARG A 355 20.66 52.12 -10.33
N GLU A 356 19.71 51.38 -9.77
CA GLU A 356 19.53 51.28 -8.33
C GLU A 356 20.48 50.24 -7.72
N PRO A 357 21.05 50.49 -6.53
CA PRO A 357 21.72 49.46 -5.74
C PRO A 357 20.80 48.24 -5.54
N GLY A 358 21.32 47.04 -5.79
CA GLY A 358 20.56 45.78 -5.74
C GLY A 358 20.17 45.23 -7.12
N ALA A 359 20.34 45.98 -8.21
CA ALA A 359 20.09 45.48 -9.55
C ALA A 359 20.99 44.27 -9.90
N ARG A 360 20.41 43.24 -10.53
CA ARG A 360 21.12 42.05 -11.02
C ARG A 360 21.34 42.14 -12.53
N MET A 361 22.53 41.74 -12.98
CA MET A 361 22.95 41.76 -14.38
C MET A 361 23.57 40.44 -14.80
N VAL A 362 23.25 39.99 -16.02
CA VAL A 362 23.96 38.90 -16.70
C VAL A 362 24.91 39.51 -17.72
N ILE A 363 26.19 39.19 -17.59
CA ILE A 363 27.27 39.73 -18.42
C ILE A 363 27.91 38.56 -19.18
N THR A 364 28.03 38.70 -20.49
CA THR A 364 28.93 37.88 -21.32
C THR A 364 30.06 38.76 -21.83
N ASP A 365 31.06 38.16 -22.47
CA ASP A 365 32.23 38.88 -23.00
C ASP A 365 31.84 39.99 -24.01
N ASP A 366 30.68 39.87 -24.65
CA ASP A 366 30.27 40.71 -25.78
C ASP A 366 29.03 41.58 -25.51
N ALA A 367 28.28 41.33 -24.42
CA ALA A 367 26.97 41.96 -24.19
C ALA A 367 26.49 41.99 -22.72
N ILE A 368 25.62 42.96 -22.43
CA ILE A 368 24.82 43.06 -21.20
C ILE A 368 23.36 42.78 -21.57
N PHE A 369 22.74 41.81 -20.91
CA PHE A 369 21.44 41.30 -21.34
C PHE A 369 20.21 41.93 -20.67
N ASP A 370 20.23 42.19 -19.35
CA ASP A 370 19.06 42.78 -18.66
C ASP A 370 19.37 43.33 -17.25
N THR A 371 18.46 44.14 -16.70
CA THR A 371 18.46 44.67 -15.32
C THR A 371 17.07 44.64 -14.68
N LEU A 372 16.96 44.10 -13.45
CA LEU A 372 15.78 44.30 -12.60
C LEU A 372 15.84 45.70 -11.96
N GLY A 373 14.96 46.60 -12.40
CA GLY A 373 14.86 47.99 -11.92
C GLY A 373 15.27 49.02 -12.97
N ALA A 374 14.25 49.62 -13.62
CA ALA A 374 14.27 50.68 -14.64
C ALA A 374 14.67 50.31 -16.09
N VAL A 375 13.64 49.99 -16.88
CA VAL A 375 13.49 50.16 -18.35
C VAL A 375 14.49 49.42 -19.28
N LEU A 376 13.96 48.42 -19.98
CA LEU A 376 14.55 47.76 -21.16
C LEU A 376 14.80 48.77 -22.30
N LEU A 377 15.99 48.74 -22.91
CA LEU A 377 16.17 49.25 -24.27
C LEU A 377 16.88 48.18 -25.12
N SER A 378 16.09 47.64 -26.06
CA SER A 378 16.42 46.84 -27.25
C SER A 378 17.89 46.48 -27.50
N GLY A 379 18.13 45.20 -27.78
CA GLY A 379 19.37 44.72 -28.36
C GLY A 379 19.82 45.54 -29.58
N LYS A 380 20.89 46.30 -29.39
CA LYS A 380 21.75 46.79 -30.45
C LYS A 380 23.21 46.56 -30.03
N PRO A 381 24.08 46.13 -30.94
CA PRO A 381 25.50 46.06 -30.66
C PRO A 381 26.04 47.47 -30.38
N LEU A 382 27.01 47.56 -29.48
CA LEU A 382 27.79 48.77 -29.24
C LEU A 382 28.41 49.25 -30.57
N PRO A 383 28.34 50.54 -30.91
CA PRO A 383 29.05 51.05 -32.07
C PRO A 383 30.56 50.91 -31.85
N GLN A 384 31.21 50.32 -32.86
CA GLN A 384 32.66 50.26 -32.96
C GLN A 384 33.27 51.66 -33.08
N HIS A 385 34.28 51.92 -32.25
CA HIS A 385 35.37 52.89 -32.35
C HIS A 385 35.08 54.41 -32.44
N ALA A 386 35.69 55.15 -31.52
CA ALA A 386 36.63 56.22 -31.89
C ALA A 386 37.67 56.45 -30.78
N SER A 387 38.91 56.12 -31.08
CA SER A 387 40.11 56.64 -30.43
C SER A 387 40.44 58.02 -31.00
N ALA A 388 40.55 59.04 -30.15
CA ALA A 388 41.50 60.17 -30.17
C ALA A 388 41.14 61.12 -29.03
#